data_AF-A0A8X8X1E3-F1
#
_entry.id   AF-A0A8X8X1E3-F1
#
_cell.length_a   1.000
_cell.length_b   1.000
_cell.length_c   1.000
_cell.angle_alpha   90.00
_cell.angle_beta   90.00
_cell.angle_gamma   90.00
#
_symmetry.space_group_name_H-M   'P 1'
#
loop_
_entity.id
_entity.type
_entity.pdbx_description
1 polymer ?
#
loop_
_entity_poly.entity_id
_entity_poly.type
_entity_poly.pdbx_seq_one_letter_code
_entity_poly.pdbx_strand_id
1 'polypeptide(L)'
;MNIFRFIGDMTHLVSILVLLLKIYATKSCSGQPLTVMKMYSALFLSDLLKDSGTVCSSLLDSIFWAFSIYLEAVAILPQLVLLQRSGNVDNLAGQYIFFLGAYRAFYILNWIYRYFTEDHFSRWIACVSGLVQTALYADFFYYYFISWKNNSKLKLPA
;
A
#
# COMPACT_ATOMS: atom_id res chain seq x y z
N MET A 1 -12.84 -13.16 12.39
CA MET A 1 -12.32 -12.42 11.22
C MET A 1 -13.43 -11.50 10.74
N ASN A 2 -13.19 -10.19 10.66
CA ASN A 2 -14.28 -9.21 10.42
C ASN A 2 -14.47 -9.01 8.91
N ILE A 3 -15.71 -8.72 8.48
CA ILE A 3 -16.07 -8.51 7.07
C ILE A 3 -15.18 -7.44 6.39
N PHE A 4 -14.85 -6.35 7.10
CA PHE A 4 -13.99 -5.29 6.60
C PHE A 4 -12.57 -5.76 6.30
N ARG A 5 -12.04 -6.68 7.11
CA ARG A 5 -10.70 -7.24 6.89
C ARG A 5 -10.70 -8.15 5.67
N PHE A 6 -11.72 -9.00 5.54
CA PHE A 6 -11.88 -9.88 4.38
C PHE A 6 -11.97 -9.09 3.07
N ILE A 7 -12.83 -8.06 3.03
CA ILE A 7 -12.96 -7.19 1.85
C ILE A 7 -11.64 -6.46 1.57
N GLY A 8 -10.98 -5.94 2.60
CA GLY A 8 -9.65 -5.34 2.49
C GLY A 8 -8.65 -6.28 1.82
N ASP A 9 -8.53 -7.52 2.31
CA ASP A 9 -7.61 -8.52 1.77
C ASP A 9 -7.94 -8.87 0.31
N MET A 10 -9.22 -9.00 -0.05
CA MET A 10 -9.64 -9.24 -1.43
C MET A 10 -9.32 -8.05 -2.35
N THR A 11 -9.58 -6.81 -1.91
CA THR A 11 -9.22 -5.61 -2.70
C THR A 11 -7.71 -5.46 -2.87
N HIS A 12 -6.93 -5.83 -1.86
CA HIS A 12 -5.48 -5.85 -1.94
C HIS A 12 -5.00 -6.88 -3.00
N LEU A 13 -5.57 -8.09 -3.00
CA LEU A 13 -5.29 -9.10 -4.03
C LEU A 13 -5.63 -8.60 -5.43
N VAL A 14 -6.78 -7.95 -5.61
CA VAL A 14 -7.17 -7.35 -6.90
C VAL A 14 -6.14 -6.31 -7.35
N SER A 15 -5.62 -5.48 -6.44
CA SER A 15 -4.58 -4.49 -6.79
C SER A 15 -3.30 -5.16 -7.32
N ILE A 16 -2.88 -6.27 -6.71
CA ILE A 16 -1.71 -7.04 -7.15
C ILE A 16 -1.96 -7.65 -8.52
N LEU A 17 -3.15 -8.22 -8.75
CA LEU A 17 -3.52 -8.79 -10.06
C LEU A 17 -3.53 -7.72 -11.16
N VAL A 18 -4.08 -6.53 -10.90
CA VAL A 18 -4.08 -5.40 -11.84
C VAL A 18 -2.66 -4.95 -12.17
N LEU A 19 -1.77 -4.90 -11.17
CA LEU A 19 -0.35 -4.59 -11.38
C LEU A 19 0.35 -5.65 -12.24
N LEU A 20 0.13 -6.94 -11.96
CA LEU A 20 0.70 -8.04 -12.75
C LEU A 20 0.19 -8.02 -14.19
N LEU A 21 -1.09 -7.74 -14.41
CA LEU A 21 -1.68 -7.54 -15.73
C LEU A 21 -1.02 -6.36 -16.46
N LYS A 22 -0.72 -5.25 -15.76
CA LYS A 22 0.02 -4.13 -16.36
C LYS A 22 1.39 -4.57 -16.85
N ILE A 23 2.16 -5.25 -15.99
CA ILE A 23 3.51 -5.73 -16.34
C ILE A 23 3.46 -6.71 -17.53
N TYR A 24 2.47 -7.61 -17.53
CA TYR A 24 2.29 -8.57 -18.62
C TYR A 24 1.90 -7.89 -19.95
N ALA A 25 0.98 -6.92 -19.91
CA ALA A 25 0.46 -6.23 -21.08
C ALA A 25 1.46 -5.24 -21.69
N THR A 26 2.23 -4.52 -20.87
CA THR A 26 3.19 -3.52 -21.37
C THR A 26 4.55 -4.11 -21.72
N LYS A 27 4.82 -5.38 -21.37
CA LYS A 27 6.14 -6.04 -21.50
C LYS A 27 7.29 -5.20 -20.93
N SER A 28 6.97 -4.22 -20.08
CA SER A 28 7.85 -3.14 -19.68
C SER A 28 7.67 -2.85 -18.20
N CYS A 29 8.75 -3.06 -17.45
CA CYS A 29 8.89 -2.63 -16.07
C CYS A 29 9.21 -1.12 -15.95
N SER A 30 9.03 -0.35 -17.03
CA SER A 30 9.23 1.10 -17.01
C SER A 30 8.14 1.75 -16.16
N GLY A 31 8.47 2.03 -14.90
CA GLY A 31 7.57 2.70 -13.97
C GLY A 31 7.58 2.18 -12.54
N GLN A 32 8.27 1.07 -12.25
CA GLN A 32 8.45 0.57 -10.89
C GLN A 32 9.95 0.67 -10.54
N PRO A 33 10.37 1.55 -9.63
CA PRO A 33 11.79 1.73 -9.37
C PRO A 33 12.33 0.47 -8.68
N LEU A 34 13.43 -0.04 -9.23
CA LEU A 34 14.19 -1.19 -8.72
C LEU A 34 14.47 -1.11 -7.20
N THR A 35 14.50 0.10 -6.65
CA THR A 35 14.60 0.41 -5.21
C THR A 35 13.43 -0.12 -4.38
N VAL A 36 12.20 -0.09 -4.90
CA VAL A 36 11.00 -0.56 -4.21
C VAL A 36 10.93 -2.09 -4.20
N MET A 37 11.30 -2.75 -5.31
CA MET A 37 11.47 -4.20 -5.33
C MET A 37 12.55 -4.67 -4.34
N LYS A 38 13.66 -3.93 -4.20
CA LYS A 38 14.70 -4.21 -3.19
C LYS A 38 14.18 -4.06 -1.76
N MET A 39 13.32 -3.08 -1.49
CA MET A 39 12.66 -2.92 -0.18
C MET A 39 11.70 -4.08 0.09
N TYR A 40 10.85 -4.46 -0.86
CA TYR A 40 9.95 -5.63 -0.71
C TYR A 40 10.73 -6.94 -0.49
N SER A 41 11.87 -7.14 -1.18
CA SER A 41 12.72 -8.31 -0.91
C SER A 41 13.40 -8.27 0.46
N ALA A 42 13.71 -7.08 0.99
CA ALA A 42 14.24 -6.94 2.35
C ALA A 42 13.18 -7.27 3.41
N LEU A 43 11.92 -6.87 3.19
CA LEU A 43 10.77 -7.25 4.02
C LEU A 43 10.58 -8.77 4.04
N PHE A 44 10.61 -9.40 2.86
CA PHE A 44 10.47 -10.84 2.71
C PHE A 44 11.65 -11.60 3.36
N LEU A 45 12.87 -11.05 3.29
CA LEU A 45 14.05 -11.63 3.92
C LEU A 45 14.01 -11.52 5.45
N SER A 46 13.49 -10.42 6.00
CA SER A 46 13.29 -10.30 7.46
C SER A 46 12.23 -11.25 7.98
N ASP A 47 11.14 -11.49 7.23
CA ASP A 47 10.12 -12.48 7.60
C ASP A 47 10.63 -13.92 7.43
N LEU A 48 11.51 -14.18 6.46
CA LEU A 48 12.14 -15.49 6.24
C LEU A 48 13.16 -15.85 7.35
N LEU A 49 13.92 -14.87 7.85
CA LEU A 49 14.86 -15.07 8.96
C LEU A 49 14.16 -15.40 10.29
N LYS A 50 12.85 -15.15 10.39
CA LYS A 50 12.03 -15.47 11.55
C LYS A 50 11.86 -16.98 11.81
N ASP A 51 12.07 -17.82 10.79
CA ASP A 51 11.84 -19.27 10.88
C ASP A 51 13.10 -20.05 11.34
N SER A 52 14.26 -19.39 11.44
CA SER A 52 15.53 -20.03 11.87
C SER A 52 15.75 -19.94 13.38
N GLY A 53 14.84 -20.56 14.16
CA GLY A 53 15.03 -21.20 15.48
C GLY A 53 16.02 -20.67 16.53
N THR A 54 16.48 -19.43 16.49
CA THR A 54 17.53 -18.94 17.39
C THR A 54 16.92 -18.02 18.45
N VAL A 55 17.10 -18.38 19.71
CA VAL A 55 16.45 -17.86 20.94
C VAL A 55 16.93 -16.44 21.33
N CYS A 56 17.25 -15.59 20.36
CA CYS A 56 17.58 -14.18 20.61
C CYS A 56 16.61 -13.30 19.83
N SER A 57 15.89 -12.42 20.55
CA SER A 57 15.33 -11.13 20.11
C SER A 57 13.80 -10.94 19.94
N SER A 58 13.02 -11.04 21.01
CA SER A 58 11.69 -10.40 21.07
C SER A 58 11.72 -8.89 20.73
N LEU A 59 12.86 -8.22 21.00
CA LEU A 59 13.10 -6.82 20.63
C LEU A 59 13.41 -6.63 19.14
N LEU A 60 14.27 -7.45 18.51
CA LEU A 60 14.56 -7.29 17.09
C LEU A 60 13.35 -7.67 16.24
N ASP A 61 12.58 -8.68 16.63
CA ASP A 61 11.31 -9.02 15.98
C ASP A 61 10.33 -7.83 15.97
N SER A 62 10.22 -7.14 17.12
CA SER A 62 9.38 -5.94 17.24
C SER A 62 9.90 -4.78 16.39
N ILE A 63 11.22 -4.62 16.31
CA ILE A 63 11.89 -3.60 15.49
C ILE A 63 11.69 -3.89 14.00
N PHE A 64 11.94 -5.13 13.56
CA PHE A 64 11.74 -5.54 12.17
C PHE A 64 10.28 -5.44 11.75
N TRP A 65 9.34 -5.82 12.63
CA TRP A 65 7.92 -5.67 12.38
C TRP A 65 7.49 -4.20 12.24
N ALA A 66 7.93 -3.32 13.15
CA ALA A 66 7.63 -1.89 13.06
C ALA A 66 8.29 -1.24 11.83
N PHE A 67 9.54 -1.59 11.55
CA PHE A 67 10.27 -1.14 10.37
C PHE A 67 9.58 -1.59 9.08
N SER A 68 9.07 -2.82 9.03
CA SER A 68 8.31 -3.36 7.91
C SER A 68 7.07 -2.52 7.60
N ILE A 69 6.31 -2.16 8.63
CA ILE A 69 5.11 -1.32 8.53
C ILE A 69 5.44 0.11 8.08
N TYR A 70 6.55 0.69 8.51
CA TYR A 70 6.96 2.02 8.07
C TYR A 70 7.48 2.02 6.63
N LEU A 71 8.25 0.99 6.24
CA LEU A 71 8.70 0.85 4.86
C LEU A 71 7.54 0.66 3.89
N GLU A 72 6.51 -0.10 4.28
CA GLU A 72 5.31 -0.27 3.46
C GLU A 72 4.61 1.07 3.15
N ALA A 73 4.56 1.98 4.13
CA ALA A 73 4.00 3.32 3.94
C ALA A 73 4.81 4.17 2.95
N VAL A 74 6.14 4.05 2.95
CA VAL A 74 7.05 4.86 2.11
C VAL A 74 7.28 4.23 0.72
N ALA A 75 7.16 2.91 0.60
CA ALA A 75 7.43 2.15 -0.62
C ALA A 75 6.57 2.58 -1.83
N ILE A 76 5.41 3.21 -1.60
CA ILE A 76 4.53 3.68 -2.66
C ILE A 76 4.95 5.04 -3.25
N LEU A 77 5.72 5.85 -2.52
CA LEU A 77 6.09 7.21 -2.95
C LEU A 77 6.79 7.26 -4.31
N PRO A 78 7.77 6.38 -4.61
CA PRO A 78 8.44 6.43 -5.90
C PRO A 78 7.49 6.16 -7.08
N GLN A 79 6.48 5.30 -6.88
CA GLN A 79 5.46 5.01 -7.89
C GLN A 79 4.59 6.25 -8.16
N LEU A 80 4.22 6.98 -7.11
CA LEU A 80 3.43 8.22 -7.22
C LEU A 80 4.22 9.33 -7.91
N VAL A 81 5.49 9.52 -7.54
CA VAL A 81 6.37 10.53 -8.16
C VAL A 81 6.58 10.25 -9.65
N LEU A 82 6.71 8.98 -10.04
CA LEU A 82 6.82 8.62 -11.45
C LEU A 82 5.55 8.95 -12.24
N LEU A 83 4.36 8.79 -11.64
CA LEU A 83 3.09 9.17 -12.26
C LEU A 83 2.94 10.70 -12.37
N GLN A 84 3.38 11.44 -11.35
CA GLN A 84 3.42 12.91 -11.40
C GLN A 84 4.34 13.40 -12.53
N ARG A 85 5.56 12.86 -12.62
CA ARG A 85 6.54 13.24 -13.65
C ARG A 85 6.13 12.86 -15.07
N SER A 86 5.44 11.72 -15.22
CA SER A 86 4.96 11.28 -16.53
C SER A 86 3.83 12.16 -17.06
N GLY A 87 3.12 12.91 -16.20
CA GLY A 87 2.02 13.82 -16.55
C GLY A 87 0.79 13.14 -17.20
N ASN A 88 0.87 11.85 -17.50
CA ASN A 88 -0.17 11.03 -18.09
C ASN A 88 -0.26 9.73 -17.30
N VAL A 89 -1.40 9.51 -16.65
CA VAL A 89 -1.65 8.29 -15.89
C VAL A 89 -2.48 7.35 -16.76
N ASP A 90 -1.90 6.21 -17.08
CA ASP A 90 -2.63 5.14 -17.77
C ASP A 90 -3.82 4.70 -16.93
N ASN A 91 -4.95 4.40 -17.58
CA ASN A 91 -6.17 3.93 -16.90
C ASN A 91 -5.89 2.75 -15.95
N LEU A 92 -5.02 1.83 -16.37
CA LEU A 92 -4.64 0.65 -15.58
C LEU A 92 -3.81 1.01 -14.34
N ALA A 93 -2.94 2.02 -14.43
CA ALA A 93 -2.16 2.52 -13.29
C ALA A 93 -3.07 3.23 -12.28
N GLY A 94 -4.04 4.00 -12.77
CA GLY A 94 -5.07 4.64 -11.94
C GLY A 94 -5.95 3.61 -11.21
N GLN A 95 -6.40 2.56 -11.90
CA GLN A 95 -7.16 1.47 -11.30
C GLN A 95 -6.37 0.72 -10.22
N TYR A 96 -5.08 0.44 -10.46
CA TYR A 96 -4.20 -0.15 -9.45
C TYR A 96 -4.18 0.68 -8.17
N ILE A 97 -3.87 1.98 -8.26
CA ILE A 97 -3.80 2.88 -7.10
C ILE A 97 -5.17 3.01 -6.43
N PHE A 98 -6.25 3.00 -7.21
CA PHE A 98 -7.60 3.02 -6.67
C PHE A 98 -7.90 1.82 -5.77
N PHE A 99 -7.65 0.60 -6.25
CA PHE A 99 -7.79 -0.61 -5.41
C PHE A 99 -6.80 -0.62 -4.23
N LEU A 100 -5.62 -0.03 -4.43
CA LEU A 100 -4.62 0.17 -3.38
C LEU A 100 -5.13 1.13 -2.27
N GLY A 101 -5.86 2.19 -2.60
CA GLY A 101 -6.49 3.04 -1.58
C GLY A 101 -7.70 2.38 -0.94
N ALA A 102 -8.49 1.64 -1.72
CA ALA A 102 -9.68 0.95 -1.23
C ALA A 102 -9.35 -0.06 -0.12
N TYR A 103 -8.29 -0.87 -0.27
CA TYR A 103 -7.91 -1.79 0.81
C TYR A 103 -7.52 -1.04 2.09
N ARG A 104 -6.83 0.09 1.98
CA ARG A 104 -6.46 0.90 3.15
C ARG A 104 -7.68 1.50 3.84
N ALA A 105 -8.65 2.00 3.08
CA ALA A 105 -9.91 2.47 3.64
C ALA A 105 -10.64 1.37 4.41
N PHE A 106 -10.73 0.15 3.86
CA PHE A 106 -11.34 -0.99 4.56
C PHE A 106 -10.54 -1.41 5.81
N TYR A 107 -9.21 -1.29 5.79
CA TYR A 107 -8.37 -1.55 6.95
C TYR A 107 -8.55 -0.50 8.05
N ILE A 108 -8.72 0.78 7.71
CA ILE A 108 -9.06 1.84 8.67
C ILE A 108 -10.42 1.55 9.30
N LEU A 109 -11.44 1.20 8.51
CA LEU A 109 -12.75 0.79 9.03
C LEU A 109 -12.65 -0.45 9.93
N ASN A 110 -11.76 -1.40 9.59
CA ASN A 110 -11.48 -2.54 10.46
C ASN A 110 -10.91 -2.11 11.81
N TRP A 111 -9.96 -1.16 11.85
CA TRP A 111 -9.40 -0.65 13.10
C TRP A 111 -10.44 0.05 13.94
N ILE A 112 -11.28 0.89 13.33
CA ILE A 112 -12.39 1.56 14.01
C ILE A 112 -13.33 0.52 14.63
N TYR A 113 -13.75 -0.49 13.85
CA TYR A 113 -14.61 -1.56 14.35
C TYR A 113 -13.98 -2.31 15.53
N ARG A 114 -12.69 -2.65 15.44
CA ARG A 114 -11.98 -3.37 16.50
C ARG A 114 -11.78 -2.51 17.74
N TYR A 115 -11.55 -1.22 17.58
CA TYR A 115 -11.44 -0.28 18.70
C TYR A 115 -12.72 -0.24 19.55
N PHE A 116 -13.90 -0.35 18.92
CA PHE A 116 -15.19 -0.38 19.64
C PHE A 116 -15.58 -1.76 20.17
N THR A 117 -15.05 -2.84 19.60
CA THR A 117 -15.48 -4.22 19.93
C THR A 117 -14.49 -4.94 20.86
N GLU A 118 -13.22 -4.52 20.92
CA GLU A 118 -12.16 -5.18 21.69
C GLU A 118 -11.59 -4.22 22.77
N ASP A 119 -11.65 -4.59 24.05
CA ASP A 119 -11.24 -3.75 25.19
C ASP A 119 -9.72 -3.42 25.24
N HIS A 120 -8.87 -4.19 24.55
CA HIS A 120 -7.41 -4.03 24.56
C HIS A 120 -6.79 -3.97 23.16
N PHE A 121 -7.29 -3.09 22.29
CA PHE A 121 -6.71 -2.91 20.95
C PHE A 121 -5.37 -2.15 21.00
N SER A 122 -4.26 -2.87 21.08
CA SER A 122 -2.89 -2.29 21.08
C SER A 122 -2.18 -2.48 19.74
N ARG A 123 -2.61 -1.75 18.71
CA ARG A 123 -1.92 -1.69 17.38
C ARG A 123 -1.73 -0.26 16.88
N TRP A 124 -1.43 0.66 17.79
CA TRP A 124 -1.27 2.09 17.49
C TRP A 124 -0.23 2.36 16.40
N ILE A 125 0.87 1.60 16.36
CA ILE A 125 1.94 1.72 15.34
C ILE A 125 1.38 1.47 13.93
N ALA A 126 0.56 0.43 13.77
CA ALA A 126 -0.07 0.10 12.49
C ALA A 126 -1.09 1.16 12.08
N CYS A 127 -1.83 1.72 13.03
CA CYS A 127 -2.78 2.80 12.78
C CYS A 127 -2.09 4.09 12.32
N VAL A 128 -1.04 4.52 13.04
CA VAL A 128 -0.28 5.73 12.69
C VAL A 128 0.39 5.58 11.32
N SER A 129 1.08 4.46 11.06
CA SER A 129 1.70 4.23 9.75
C SER A 129 0.65 4.18 8.62
N GLY A 130 -0.48 3.52 8.84
CA GLY A 130 -1.56 3.49 7.86
C GLY A 130 -2.21 4.84 7.59
N LEU A 131 -2.35 5.68 8.60
CA LEU A 131 -2.81 7.06 8.44
C LEU A 131 -1.81 7.90 7.65
N VAL A 132 -0.51 7.78 7.94
CA VAL A 132 0.55 8.44 7.17
C VAL A 132 0.50 7.99 5.71
N GLN A 133 0.45 6.68 5.45
CA GLN A 133 0.31 6.15 4.09
C GLN A 133 -0.93 6.70 3.39
N THR A 134 -2.03 6.85 4.13
CA THR A 134 -3.29 7.41 3.63
C THR A 134 -3.20 8.88 3.28
N ALA A 135 -2.49 9.67 4.08
CA ALA A 135 -2.21 11.05 3.78
C ALA A 135 -1.35 11.20 2.53
N LEU A 136 -0.35 10.33 2.33
CA LEU A 136 0.55 10.39 1.18
C LEU A 136 -0.16 10.18 -0.17
N TYR A 137 -1.22 9.37 -0.21
CA TYR A 137 -2.01 9.16 -1.44
C TYR A 137 -3.21 10.11 -1.58
N ALA A 138 -3.54 10.91 -0.55
CA ALA A 138 -4.74 11.74 -0.55
C ALA A 138 -4.73 12.78 -1.68
N ASP A 139 -3.57 13.40 -1.95
CA ASP A 139 -3.39 14.34 -3.05
C ASP A 139 -3.66 13.68 -4.41
N PHE A 140 -3.14 12.47 -4.62
CA PHE A 140 -3.42 11.70 -5.84
C PHE A 140 -4.92 11.38 -5.98
N PHE A 141 -5.59 10.96 -4.90
CA PHE A 141 -7.02 10.66 -4.95
C PHE A 141 -7.89 11.87 -5.25
N TYR A 142 -7.49 13.05 -4.78
CA TYR A 142 -8.18 14.30 -5.11
C TYR A 142 -8.20 14.55 -6.62
N TYR A 143 -7.04 14.50 -7.28
CA TYR A 143 -6.96 14.64 -8.75
C TYR A 143 -7.63 13.48 -9.48
N TYR A 144 -7.55 12.26 -8.94
CA TYR A 144 -8.25 11.08 -9.47
C TYR A 144 -9.75 11.27 -9.52
N PHE A 145 -10.36 11.70 -8.42
CA PHE A 145 -11.80 11.88 -8.34
C PHE A 145 -12.31 13.00 -9.26
N ILE A 146 -11.55 14.10 -9.36
CA ILE A 146 -11.85 15.20 -10.28
C ILE A 146 -11.80 14.71 -11.73
N SER A 147 -10.74 13.98 -12.10
CA SER A 147 -10.57 13.47 -13.46
C SER A 147 -11.66 12.45 -13.84
N TRP A 148 -12.03 11.60 -12.89
CA TRP A 148 -13.11 10.63 -13.06
C TRP A 148 -14.46 11.31 -13.27
N LYS A 149 -14.80 12.31 -12.45
CA LYS A 149 -16.07 13.06 -12.58
C LYS A 149 -16.17 13.82 -13.90
N ASN A 150 -15.06 14.35 -14.39
CA ASN A 150 -15.00 15.14 -15.61
C ASN A 150 -14.79 14.30 -16.89
N ASN A 151 -14.67 12.96 -16.78
CA ASN A 151 -14.29 12.06 -17.87
C ASN A 151 -13.03 12.53 -18.65
N SER A 152 -12.16 13.28 -17.98
CA SER A 152 -10.91 13.78 -18.54
C SER A 152 -9.78 12.80 -18.25
N LYS A 153 -8.69 12.87 -19.03
CA LYS A 153 -7.46 12.14 -18.68
C LYS A 153 -6.84 12.75 -17.42
N LEU A 154 -6.36 11.90 -16.53
CA LEU A 154 -5.74 12.34 -15.28
C LEU A 154 -4.41 13.02 -15.58
N LYS A 155 -4.37 14.33 -15.28
CA LYS A 155 -3.17 15.15 -15.30
C LYS A 155 -2.86 15.58 -13.88
N LEU A 156 -1.72 15.14 -13.38
CA LEU A 156 -1.20 15.59 -12.09
C LEU A 156 -0.48 16.94 -12.31
N PRO A 157 -0.59 17.90 -11.38
CA PRO A 157 0.27 19.08 -11.43
C PRO A 157 1.74 18.65 -11.32
N ALA A 158 2.59 19.27 -12.13
CA ALA A 158 4.02 19.00 -12.18
C ALA A 158 4.75 19.58 -10.96
#